data_AF-A0ABD5S703-F1
#
_entry.id   AF-A0ABD5S703-F1
#
_cell.length_a   1.000
_cell.length_b   1.000
_cell.length_c   1.000
_cell.angle_alpha   90.00
_cell.angle_beta   90.00
_cell.angle_gamma   90.00
#
_symmetry.space_group_name_H-M   'P 1'
#
loop_
_entity.id
_entity.type
_entity.pdbx_description
1 polymer ?
#
loop_
_entity_poly.entity_id
_entity_poly.type
_entity_poly.pdbx_seq_one_letter_code
_entity_poly.pdbx_strand_id
1 'polypeptide(L)'
;LREAMAPADARGWVLLLGVVLPIIAVFEELLFRGALIGAVAFGFGIDPWLLAVGSSVAFGLGHGAQGRIGIVVTGVLGFALAAVFVVTGSLLVVVVAHYVVNALEFVVHEGLDRDPAAAIG
;
A
#
# COMPACT_ATOMS: atom_id res chain seq x y z
N LEU A 1 -12.82 -3.55 -5.52
CA LEU A 1 -12.65 -2.49 -4.50
C LEU A 1 -12.10 -1.19 -5.12
N ARG A 2 -11.04 -1.25 -5.94
CA ARG A 2 -10.48 -0.10 -6.68
C ARG A 2 -11.56 0.71 -7.44
N GLU A 3 -12.39 0.05 -8.24
CA GLU A 3 -13.51 0.68 -8.96
C GLU A 3 -14.52 1.39 -8.03
N ALA A 4 -14.72 0.89 -6.81
CA ALA A 4 -15.63 1.51 -5.84
C ALA A 4 -15.06 2.80 -5.23
N MET A 5 -13.73 2.98 -5.30
CA MET A 5 -13.03 4.20 -4.87
C MET A 5 -12.62 5.07 -6.06
N ALA A 6 -13.03 4.71 -7.28
CA ALA A 6 -12.73 5.48 -8.47
C ALA A 6 -13.44 6.85 -8.39
N PRO A 7 -12.69 7.96 -8.39
CA PRO A 7 -13.29 9.27 -8.28
C PRO A 7 -13.96 9.68 -9.59
N ALA A 8 -15.19 10.20 -9.49
CA ALA A 8 -15.99 10.64 -10.64
C ALA A 8 -15.66 12.09 -11.08
N ASP A 9 -15.07 12.89 -10.20
CA ASP A 9 -14.78 14.31 -10.43
C ASP A 9 -13.45 14.73 -9.78
N ALA A 10 -13.04 15.99 -10.03
CA ALA A 10 -11.80 16.55 -9.51
C ALA A 10 -11.75 16.60 -7.97
N ARG A 11 -12.90 16.79 -7.31
CA ARG A 11 -12.97 16.81 -5.84
C ARG A 11 -12.73 15.41 -5.28
N GLY A 12 -13.28 14.38 -5.92
CA GLY A 12 -13.02 12.98 -5.60
C GLY A 12 -11.54 12.65 -5.70
N TRP A 13 -10.86 13.10 -6.76
CA TRP A 13 -9.41 12.92 -6.91
C TRP A 13 -8.61 13.59 -5.80
N VAL A 14 -8.95 14.84 -5.45
CA VAL A 14 -8.28 15.56 -4.35
C VAL A 14 -8.49 14.85 -3.01
N LEU A 15 -9.70 14.37 -2.72
CA LEU A 15 -9.97 13.62 -1.49
C LEU A 15 -9.24 12.28 -1.46
N LEU A 16 -9.23 11.56 -2.58
CA LEU A 16 -8.55 10.28 -2.70
C LEU A 16 -7.04 10.44 -2.46
N LEU A 17 -6.39 11.32 -3.24
CA LEU A 17 -4.93 11.49 -3.20
C LEU A 17 -4.46 12.25 -1.96
N GLY A 18 -5.21 13.26 -1.50
CA GLY A 18 -4.80 14.14 -0.40
C GLY A 18 -5.15 13.62 0.99
N VAL A 19 -6.12 12.70 1.11
CA VAL A 19 -6.64 12.27 2.42
C VAL A 19 -6.70 10.75 2.51
N VAL A 20 -7.42 10.08 1.61
CA VAL A 20 -7.70 8.64 1.74
C VAL A 20 -6.43 7.81 1.60
N LEU A 21 -5.69 7.95 0.50
CA LEU A 21 -4.48 7.16 0.26
C LEU A 21 -3.36 7.44 1.28
N PRO A 22 -3.10 8.70 1.70
CA PRO A 22 -2.14 8.96 2.76
C PRO A 22 -2.50 8.30 4.09
N ILE A 23 -3.79 8.35 4.49
CA ILE A 23 -4.25 7.72 5.74
C ILE A 23 -4.07 6.20 5.67
N ILE A 24 -4.45 5.58 4.55
CA ILE A 24 -4.28 4.14 4.35
C ILE A 24 -2.79 3.77 4.42
N ALA A 25 -1.92 4.47 3.69
CA ALA A 25 -0.49 4.18 3.68
C ALA A 25 0.12 4.33 5.08
N VAL A 26 -0.23 5.38 5.82
CA VAL A 26 0.23 5.58 7.21
C VAL A 26 -0.26 4.44 8.11
N PHE A 27 -1.54 4.09 8.05
CA PHE A 27 -2.12 3.03 8.88
C PHE A 27 -1.47 1.68 8.60
N GLU A 28 -1.36 1.30 7.34
CA GLU A 28 -0.81 0.02 6.93
C GLU A 28 0.68 -0.07 7.28
N GLU A 29 1.48 0.95 7.00
CA GLU A 29 2.90 0.91 7.38
C GLU A 29 3.11 0.95 8.90
N LEU A 30 2.32 1.70 9.64
CA LEU A 30 2.37 1.67 11.12
C LEU A 30 2.08 0.27 11.66
N LEU A 31 1.08 -0.42 11.13
CA LEU A 31 0.73 -1.77 11.56
C LEU A 31 1.79 -2.79 11.13
N PHE A 32 2.08 -2.87 9.84
CA PHE A 32 2.89 -3.96 9.29
C PHE A 32 4.40 -3.75 9.47
N ARG A 33 4.89 -2.51 9.41
CA ARG A 33 6.35 -2.22 9.54
C ARG A 33 6.67 -1.68 10.91
N GLY A 34 5.91 -0.69 11.39
CA GLY A 34 6.09 -0.12 12.72
C GLY A 34 5.89 -1.15 13.83
N ALA A 35 4.69 -1.74 13.92
CA ALA A 35 4.32 -2.63 15.01
C ALA A 35 4.82 -4.07 14.80
N LEU A 36 4.44 -4.72 13.69
CA LEU A 36 4.73 -6.15 13.48
C LEU A 36 6.22 -6.46 13.23
N ILE A 37 6.99 -5.53 12.65
CA ILE A 37 8.44 -5.68 12.48
C ILE A 37 9.18 -4.91 13.56
N GLY A 38 9.07 -3.57 13.57
CA GLY A 38 9.90 -2.71 14.41
C GLY A 38 9.72 -2.96 15.91
N ALA A 39 8.49 -2.85 16.42
CA ALA A 39 8.21 -3.00 17.83
C ALA A 39 8.43 -4.44 18.33
N VAL A 40 8.08 -5.44 17.52
CA VAL A 40 8.31 -6.85 17.88
C VAL A 40 9.80 -7.21 17.86
N ALA A 41 10.54 -6.81 16.84
CA ALA A 41 11.99 -7.04 16.78
C ALA A 41 12.70 -6.38 17.97
N PHE A 42 12.35 -5.13 18.28
CA PHE A 42 12.93 -4.39 19.39
C PHE A 42 12.55 -4.98 20.76
N GLY A 43 11.27 -5.30 20.97
CA GLY A 43 10.75 -5.77 22.26
C GLY A 43 11.11 -7.22 22.59
N PHE A 44 11.28 -8.07 21.58
CA PHE A 44 11.48 -9.52 21.78
C PHE A 44 12.79 -10.05 21.19
N GLY A 45 13.59 -9.22 20.51
CA GLY A 45 14.87 -9.64 19.90
C GLY A 45 14.72 -10.60 18.73
N ILE A 46 13.55 -10.63 18.09
CA ILE A 46 13.29 -11.49 16.93
C ILE A 46 13.94 -10.88 15.68
N ASP A 47 14.50 -11.73 14.81
CA ASP A 47 15.09 -11.29 13.54
C ASP A 47 14.05 -10.53 12.68
N PRO A 48 14.30 -9.25 12.35
CA PRO A 48 13.38 -8.45 11.55
C PRO A 48 13.11 -9.03 10.16
N TRP A 49 14.01 -9.83 9.59
CA TRP A 49 13.78 -10.48 8.30
C TRP A 49 12.76 -11.62 8.38
N LEU A 50 12.72 -12.35 9.49
CA LEU A 50 11.67 -13.35 9.75
C LEU A 50 10.30 -12.66 9.87
N LEU A 51 10.26 -11.54 10.60
CA LEU A 51 9.06 -10.71 10.73
C LEU A 51 8.66 -10.07 9.39
N ALA A 52 9.63 -9.70 8.54
CA ALA A 52 9.36 -9.19 7.20
C ALA A 52 8.62 -10.23 6.34
N VAL A 53 9.04 -11.49 6.36
CA VAL A 53 8.32 -12.57 5.65
C VAL A 53 6.90 -12.73 6.22
N GLY A 54 6.76 -12.87 7.54
CA GLY A 54 5.46 -13.09 8.18
C GLY A 54 4.48 -11.94 7.97
N SER A 55 4.93 -10.71 8.18
CA SER A 55 4.13 -9.49 7.97
C SER A 55 3.71 -9.33 6.50
N SER A 56 4.58 -9.71 5.54
CA SER A 56 4.27 -9.61 4.11
C SER A 56 3.23 -10.63 3.66
N VAL A 57 3.27 -11.85 4.22
CA VAL A 57 2.21 -12.84 4.02
C VAL A 57 0.88 -12.32 4.59
N ALA A 58 0.89 -11.81 5.82
CA ALA A 58 -0.32 -11.24 6.43
C ALA A 58 -0.87 -10.06 5.62
N PHE A 59 0.00 -9.18 5.13
CA PHE A 59 -0.35 -8.05 4.27
C PHE A 59 -1.02 -8.49 2.98
N GLY A 60 -0.41 -9.45 2.26
CA GLY A 60 -1.00 -10.01 1.04
C GLY A 60 -2.36 -10.68 1.29
N LEU A 61 -2.49 -11.46 2.38
CA LEU A 61 -3.76 -12.10 2.74
C LEU A 61 -4.86 -11.09 3.10
N GLY A 62 -4.50 -9.96 3.70
CA GLY A 62 -5.42 -8.83 3.94
C GLY A 62 -6.04 -8.28 2.65
N HIS A 63 -5.40 -8.53 1.51
CA HIS A 63 -5.84 -8.09 0.19
C HIS A 63 -6.63 -9.16 -0.58
N GLY A 64 -7.31 -10.06 0.12
CA GLY A 64 -8.09 -11.15 -0.49
C GLY A 64 -9.12 -10.72 -1.54
N ALA A 65 -9.63 -9.49 -1.44
CA ALA A 65 -10.55 -8.91 -2.42
C ALA A 65 -9.95 -8.69 -3.83
N GLN A 66 -8.61 -8.72 -3.97
CA GLN A 66 -7.90 -8.61 -5.25
C GLN A 66 -7.73 -9.97 -5.97
N GLY A 67 -8.25 -11.06 -5.38
CA GLY A 67 -8.10 -12.41 -5.91
C GLY A 67 -6.69 -12.98 -5.72
N ARG A 68 -6.47 -14.23 -6.15
CA ARG A 68 -5.23 -14.99 -5.84
C ARG A 68 -3.96 -14.32 -6.38
N ILE A 69 -4.02 -13.76 -7.59
CA ILE A 69 -2.89 -13.05 -8.19
C ILE A 69 -2.63 -11.76 -7.42
N GLY A 70 -3.68 -10.99 -7.09
CA GLY A 70 -3.55 -9.77 -6.29
C GLY A 70 -2.91 -10.02 -4.93
N ILE A 71 -3.33 -11.07 -4.21
CA ILE A 71 -2.71 -11.48 -2.94
C ILE A 71 -1.19 -11.69 -3.09
N VAL A 72 -0.78 -12.40 -4.14
CA VAL A 72 0.65 -12.69 -4.38
C VAL A 72 1.41 -11.41 -4.72
N VAL A 73 0.89 -10.60 -5.63
CA VAL A 73 1.53 -9.33 -6.04
C VAL A 73 1.66 -8.39 -4.84
N THR A 74 0.59 -8.22 -4.08
CA THR A 74 0.56 -7.35 -2.90
C THR A 74 1.44 -7.89 -1.78
N GLY A 75 1.53 -9.21 -1.60
CA GLY A 75 2.49 -9.83 -0.69
C GLY A 75 3.95 -9.57 -1.09
N VAL A 76 4.29 -9.67 -2.38
CA VAL A 76 5.63 -9.36 -2.90
C VAL A 76 5.97 -7.88 -2.72
N LEU A 77 5.05 -6.99 -3.06
CA LEU A 77 5.20 -5.56 -2.82
C LEU A 77 5.37 -5.28 -1.31
N GLY A 78 4.59 -5.98 -0.49
CA GLY A 78 4.70 -5.93 0.96
C GLY A 78 6.09 -6.32 1.45
N PHE A 79 6.68 -7.38 0.87
CA PHE A 79 8.03 -7.79 1.20
C PHE A 79 9.07 -6.76 0.77
N ALA A 80 8.91 -6.13 -0.40
CA ALA A 80 9.80 -5.05 -0.84
C ALA A 80 9.77 -3.85 0.13
N LEU A 81 8.57 -3.42 0.57
CA LEU A 81 8.44 -2.36 1.58
C LEU A 81 9.03 -2.77 2.93
N ALA A 82 8.80 -4.01 3.36
CA ALA A 82 9.41 -4.52 4.59
C ALA A 82 10.95 -4.52 4.51
N ALA A 83 11.52 -4.95 3.39
CA ALA A 83 12.97 -4.90 3.16
C ALA A 83 13.53 -3.47 3.22
N VAL A 84 12.84 -2.51 2.59
CA VAL A 84 13.20 -1.08 2.67
C VAL A 84 13.14 -0.60 4.12
N PHE A 85 12.10 -0.95 4.87
CA PHE A 85 11.99 -0.58 6.29
C PHE A 85 13.14 -1.17 7.12
N VAL A 86 13.45 -2.45 6.96
CA VAL A 86 14.52 -3.13 7.72
C VAL A 86 15.90 -2.52 7.42
N VAL A 87 16.19 -2.21 6.15
CA VAL A 87 17.47 -1.63 5.74
C VAL A 87 17.60 -0.16 6.17
N THR A 88 16.52 0.61 6.07
CA THR A 88 16.56 2.07 6.33
C THR A 88 16.25 2.44 7.77
N GLY A 89 15.56 1.58 8.52
CA GLY A 89 14.99 1.88 9.83
C GLY A 89 13.93 2.99 9.82
N SER A 90 13.45 3.41 8.64
CA SER A 90 12.62 4.61 8.50
C SER A 90 11.19 4.28 8.08
N LEU A 91 10.26 4.55 8.99
CA LEU A 91 8.83 4.43 8.70
C LEU A 91 8.38 5.46 7.65
N LEU A 92 8.94 6.66 7.68
CA LEU A 92 8.57 7.72 6.73
C LEU A 92 8.89 7.31 5.29
N VAL A 93 10.03 6.67 5.05
CA VAL A 93 10.43 6.21 3.71
C VAL A 93 9.41 5.23 3.14
N VAL A 94 8.98 4.24 3.94
CA VAL A 94 8.02 3.25 3.46
C VAL A 94 6.60 3.79 3.35
N VAL A 95 6.19 4.72 4.22
CA VAL A 95 4.89 5.43 4.08
C VAL A 95 4.83 6.19 2.76
N VAL A 96 5.88 6.94 2.43
CA VAL A 96 5.94 7.69 1.17
C VAL A 96 5.98 6.74 -0.02
N ALA A 97 6.82 5.69 0.02
CA ALA A 97 6.91 4.73 -1.06
C ALA A 97 5.57 4.03 -1.32
N HIS A 98 4.89 3.57 -0.27
CA HIS A 98 3.59 2.94 -0.37
C HIS A 98 2.53 3.91 -0.90
N TYR A 99 2.46 5.13 -0.36
CA TYR A 99 1.56 6.16 -0.89
C TYR A 99 1.74 6.38 -2.38
N VAL A 100 3.00 6.49 -2.86
CA VAL A 100 3.31 6.67 -4.28
C VAL A 100 2.83 5.48 -5.11
N VAL A 101 3.06 4.25 -4.66
CA VAL A 101 2.59 3.05 -5.36
C VAL A 101 1.06 3.07 -5.49
N ASN A 102 0.35 3.35 -4.40
CA ASN A 102 -1.11 3.42 -4.42
C ASN A 102 -1.62 4.53 -5.34
N ALA A 103 -1.00 5.73 -5.27
CA ALA A 103 -1.37 6.85 -6.12
C ALA A 103 -1.16 6.52 -7.62
N LEU A 104 -0.02 5.91 -7.97
CA LEU A 104 0.28 5.50 -9.34
C LEU A 104 -0.68 4.42 -9.84
N GLU A 105 -1.02 3.43 -9.02
CA GLU A 105 -2.00 2.40 -9.39
C GLU A 105 -3.35 3.03 -9.78
N PHE A 106 -3.86 3.94 -8.95
CA PHE A 106 -5.12 4.64 -9.21
C PHE A 106 -5.03 5.55 -10.44
N VAL A 107 -3.98 6.38 -10.57
CA VAL A 107 -3.84 7.31 -11.69
C VAL A 107 -3.76 6.57 -13.02
N VAL A 108 -2.98 5.49 -13.11
CA VAL A 108 -2.84 4.72 -14.34
C VAL A 108 -4.17 4.05 -14.70
N HIS A 109 -4.77 3.31 -13.77
CA HIS A 109 -5.88 2.44 -14.13
C HIS A 109 -7.28 3.07 -14.00
N GLU A 110 -7.42 4.24 -13.35
CA GLU A 110 -8.71 4.97 -13.28
C GLU A 110 -8.65 6.35 -13.95
N GLY A 111 -7.47 6.93 -14.08
CA GLY A 111 -7.26 8.27 -14.66
C GLY A 111 -6.88 8.26 -16.14
N LEU A 112 -6.02 7.34 -16.57
CA LEU A 112 -5.57 7.25 -17.98
C LEU A 112 -6.41 6.28 -18.81
N ASP A 113 -6.87 5.18 -18.22
CA ASP A 113 -7.73 4.20 -18.91
C ASP A 113 -9.18 4.70 -19.10
N ARG A 114 -9.58 5.78 -18.42
CA ARG A 114 -10.77 6.56 -18.75
C ARG A 114 -10.39 7.64 -19.76
N ASP A 115 -10.39 7.29 -21.05
CA ASP A 115 -10.22 8.27 -22.13
C ASP A 115 -11.28 9.39 -22.02
N PRO A 116 -10.89 10.67 -21.86
CA PRO A 116 -11.82 11.80 -21.86
C PRO A 116 -12.65 11.90 -23.15
N ALA A 117 -12.20 11.31 -24.25
CA ALA A 117 -12.91 11.32 -25.53
C ALA A 117 -14.24 10.53 -25.49
N ALA A 118 -14.42 9.59 -24.55
CA ALA A 118 -15.65 8.82 -24.42
C ALA A 118 -16.79 9.59 -23.70
N ALA A 119 -16.49 10.70 -23.03
CA ALA A 119 -17.48 11.48 -22.27
C ALA A 119 -18.20 12.56 -23.11
N ILE A 120 -17.86 12.69 -24.40
CA ILE A 120 -18.42 13.67 -25.34
C ILE A 120 -19.13 13.02 -26.54
N GLY A 121 -19.37 11.70 -26.49
CA GLY A 121 -20.09 10.92 -27.51
C GLY A 121 -21.56 10.69 -27.18
#